data_AF-A0A6A3H0N7-F1
#
_entry.id   AF-A0A6A3H0N7-F1
#
_cell.length_a   1.000
_cell.length_b   1.000
_cell.length_c   1.000
_cell.angle_alpha   90.00
_cell.angle_beta   90.00
_cell.angle_gamma   90.00
#
_symmetry.space_group_name_H-M   'P 1'
#
loop_
_entity.id
_entity.type
_entity.pdbx_description
1 polymer ?
#
loop_
_entity_poly.entity_id
_entity_poly.type
_entity_poly.pdbx_seq_one_letter_code
_entity_poly.pdbx_strand_id
1 'polypeptide(L)'
;METVIKEALAPHTKSSVLLNARVGFLKSVADEVRNARNLTFLNKSRTVVRRVEDTDNLRTQYSRWCHVIALVKAAGDAVTATSKRAYGRKIERLKAALQRNPVDNRLTDAQRERYQALNELEGVIAKAMEQLFVRYRFPLEPLSDASLERLMGMRGKKLNATLFAKEMQRIALMACYTLQPALRADWSTLRLTSRLRSIPDQGNWLYFKKAGRLYTFRVVMQDFKNSRHMGKTTLEVKRDLAYVLSAWLRVLQQLQDRVEYLFIWSFRQGRLTHVASRNSLARRIPRIFNAYAGTPLTVNDMRHIHEAALQSSEAYQRMTVRERDRAHAQLLHSHMTGLTYNRVDDE
;
A
#
# COMPACT_ATOMS: atom_id res chain seq x y z
N MET A 1 -10.27 20.23 27.83
CA MET A 1 -10.97 19.48 26.76
C MET A 1 -10.01 18.85 25.77
N GLU A 2 -9.12 19.62 25.13
CA GLU A 2 -8.19 19.09 24.11
C GLU A 2 -7.28 17.96 24.64
N THR A 3 -6.73 18.10 25.84
CA THR A 3 -5.92 17.08 26.51
C THR A 3 -6.68 15.77 26.67
N VAL A 4 -7.91 15.83 27.17
CA VAL A 4 -8.79 14.66 27.36
C VAL A 4 -9.15 13.99 26.03
N ILE A 5 -9.38 14.78 24.97
CA ILE A 5 -9.62 14.24 23.62
C ILE A 5 -8.36 13.54 23.09
N LYS A 6 -7.18 14.13 23.29
CA LYS A 6 -5.91 13.53 22.88
C LYS A 6 -5.67 12.21 23.62
N GLU A 7 -5.85 12.17 24.93
CA GLU A 7 -5.70 10.96 25.75
C GLU A 7 -6.69 9.86 25.34
N ALA A 8 -7.95 10.20 25.09
CA ALA A 8 -8.96 9.25 24.61
C ALA A 8 -8.63 8.65 23.23
N LEU A 9 -7.93 9.38 22.38
CA LEU A 9 -7.60 8.96 21.01
C LEU A 9 -6.18 8.41 20.84
N ALA A 10 -5.25 8.70 21.76
CA ALA A 10 -3.85 8.27 21.70
C ALA A 10 -3.66 6.74 21.62
N PRO A 11 -4.46 5.91 22.34
CA PRO A 11 -4.44 4.46 22.15
C PRO A 11 -4.75 4.03 20.71
N HIS A 12 -5.44 4.87 19.92
CA HIS A 12 -5.95 4.59 18.58
C HIS A 12 -5.13 5.21 17.43
N THR A 13 -4.04 5.95 17.69
CA THR A 13 -3.06 6.35 16.66
C THR A 13 -1.69 6.75 17.24
N LYS A 14 -0.57 6.32 16.61
CA LYS A 14 0.79 6.81 16.95
C LYS A 14 1.22 8.05 16.14
N SER A 15 0.45 8.42 15.12
CA SER A 15 0.74 9.58 14.27
C SER A 15 0.20 10.87 14.89
N SER A 16 1.09 11.82 15.18
CA SER A 16 0.77 13.15 15.72
C SER A 16 -0.12 13.96 14.77
N VAL A 17 0.15 13.91 13.46
CA VAL A 17 -0.65 14.59 12.43
C VAL A 17 -2.09 14.07 12.40
N LEU A 18 -2.27 12.75 12.40
CA LEU A 18 -3.60 12.14 12.41
C LEU A 18 -4.32 12.39 13.74
N LEU A 19 -3.60 12.38 14.86
CA LEU A 19 -4.17 12.70 16.16
C LEU A 19 -4.71 14.14 16.19
N ASN A 20 -3.91 15.11 15.71
CA ASN A 20 -4.32 16.51 15.65
C ASN A 20 -5.54 16.73 14.73
N ALA A 21 -5.60 16.04 13.58
CA ALA A 21 -6.77 16.12 12.69
C ALA A 21 -8.05 15.58 13.35
N ARG A 22 -7.96 14.46 14.09
CA ARG A 22 -9.11 13.86 14.81
C ARG A 22 -9.57 14.72 15.98
N VAL A 23 -8.61 15.30 16.71
CA VAL A 23 -8.87 16.28 17.78
C VAL A 23 -9.57 17.51 17.20
N GLY A 24 -9.07 18.05 16.08
CA GLY A 24 -9.68 19.17 15.37
C GLY A 24 -11.12 18.89 14.95
N PHE A 25 -11.41 17.70 14.43
CA PHE A 25 -12.78 17.28 14.14
C PHE A 25 -13.67 17.30 15.39
N LEU A 26 -13.26 16.68 16.49
CA LEU A 26 -14.08 16.63 17.71
C LEU A 26 -14.27 18.02 18.34
N LYS A 27 -13.28 18.91 18.24
CA LYS A 27 -13.42 20.32 18.62
C LYS A 27 -14.48 21.01 17.76
N SER A 28 -14.50 20.79 16.44
CA SER A 28 -15.54 21.35 15.58
C SER A 28 -16.96 20.89 15.96
N VAL A 29 -17.12 19.68 16.50
CA VAL A 29 -18.42 19.21 17.05
C VAL A 29 -18.78 19.99 18.31
N ALA A 30 -17.80 20.26 19.19
CA ALA A 30 -18.00 21.03 20.41
C ALA A 30 -18.29 22.51 20.14
N ASP A 31 -17.68 23.09 19.09
CA ASP A 31 -17.86 24.47 18.67
C ASP A 31 -19.30 24.72 18.19
N GLU A 32 -19.92 23.76 17.49
CA GLU A 32 -21.34 23.82 17.11
C GLU A 32 -22.30 23.85 18.32
N VAL A 33 -21.83 23.48 19.51
CA VAL A 33 -22.64 23.45 20.75
C VAL A 33 -22.50 24.75 21.57
N ARG A 34 -22.07 25.86 20.94
CA ARG A 34 -21.80 27.18 21.58
C ARG A 34 -20.71 27.09 22.66
N ASN A 35 -19.47 26.88 22.24
CA ASN A 35 -18.28 26.90 23.12
C ASN A 35 -18.40 25.97 24.32
N ALA A 36 -18.77 24.71 24.08
CA ALA A 36 -18.78 23.72 25.14
C ALA A 36 -17.42 23.66 25.84
N ARG A 37 -17.41 23.80 27.16
CA ARG A 37 -16.18 23.81 27.98
C ARG A 37 -15.79 22.43 28.50
N ASN A 38 -16.71 21.47 28.42
CA ASN A 38 -16.52 20.09 28.89
C ASN A 38 -17.20 19.09 27.92
N LEU A 39 -17.06 17.80 28.20
CA LEU A 39 -17.55 16.73 27.31
C LEU A 39 -19.08 16.57 27.31
N THR A 40 -19.83 17.37 28.06
CA THR A 40 -21.31 17.30 28.10
C THR A 40 -21.95 17.71 26.77
N PHE A 41 -21.21 18.34 25.85
CA PHE A 41 -21.69 18.60 24.48
C PHE A 41 -22.10 17.31 23.77
N LEU A 42 -21.51 16.18 24.15
CA LEU A 42 -21.90 14.85 23.67
C LEU A 42 -23.32 14.45 24.07
N ASN A 43 -24.01 15.20 24.94
CA ASN A 43 -25.44 15.02 25.20
C ASN A 43 -26.34 15.75 24.20
N LYS A 44 -25.80 16.62 23.35
CA LYS A 44 -26.55 17.27 22.26
C LYS A 44 -26.55 16.36 21.03
N SER A 45 -27.21 15.21 21.13
CA SER A 45 -27.14 14.15 20.12
C SER A 45 -27.53 14.59 18.71
N ARG A 46 -28.47 15.53 18.56
CA ARG A 46 -28.82 16.07 17.24
C ARG A 46 -27.63 16.80 16.59
N THR A 47 -26.92 17.63 17.34
CA THR A 47 -25.74 18.36 16.85
C THR A 47 -24.59 17.41 16.53
N VAL A 48 -24.32 16.44 17.41
CA VAL A 48 -23.29 15.43 17.19
C VAL A 48 -23.58 14.61 15.92
N VAL A 49 -24.82 14.12 15.77
CA VAL A 49 -25.24 13.38 14.58
C VAL A 49 -25.08 14.22 13.33
N ARG A 50 -25.61 15.46 13.32
CA ARG A 50 -25.52 16.37 12.17
C ARG A 50 -24.07 16.58 11.72
N ARG A 51 -23.16 16.85 12.67
CA ARG A 51 -21.76 17.12 12.35
C ARG A 51 -21.01 15.89 11.88
N VAL A 52 -21.32 14.71 12.43
CA VAL A 52 -20.68 13.45 12.05
C VAL A 52 -21.14 12.99 10.66
N GLU A 53 -22.44 13.17 10.37
CA GLU A 53 -23.14 12.73 9.17
C GLU A 53 -23.25 13.83 8.09
N ASP A 54 -22.47 14.91 8.17
CA ASP A 54 -22.45 16.03 7.18
C ASP A 54 -21.82 15.66 5.82
N THR A 55 -21.56 14.38 5.59
CA THR A 55 -20.89 13.83 4.41
C THR A 55 -21.62 12.57 4.00
N ASP A 56 -21.90 12.37 2.71
CA ASP A 56 -22.56 11.14 2.25
C ASP A 56 -21.64 9.91 2.27
N ASN A 57 -20.32 10.11 2.42
CA ASN A 57 -19.35 9.02 2.54
C ASN A 57 -19.48 8.24 3.87
N LEU A 58 -20.08 7.04 3.80
CA LEU A 58 -20.33 6.17 4.95
C LEU A 58 -19.06 5.77 5.73
N ARG A 59 -17.90 5.58 5.08
CA ARG A 59 -16.64 5.27 5.79
C ARG A 59 -16.15 6.44 6.62
N THR A 60 -16.29 7.65 6.10
CA THR A 60 -15.94 8.88 6.80
C THR A 60 -16.86 9.06 8.00
N GLN A 61 -18.17 8.86 7.83
CA GLN A 61 -19.12 8.84 8.94
C GLN A 61 -18.73 7.79 9.99
N TYR A 62 -18.44 6.56 9.58
CA TYR A 62 -18.03 5.48 10.50
C TYR A 62 -16.76 5.81 11.28
N SER A 63 -15.72 6.33 10.61
CA SER A 63 -14.49 6.75 11.27
C SER A 63 -14.74 7.84 12.32
N ARG A 64 -15.57 8.83 11.99
CA ARG A 64 -15.95 9.91 12.91
C ARG A 64 -16.78 9.39 14.08
N TRP A 65 -17.72 8.49 13.85
CA TRP A 65 -18.48 7.81 14.91
C TRP A 65 -17.58 7.01 15.84
N CYS A 66 -16.56 6.31 15.33
CA CYS A 66 -15.55 5.64 16.17
C CYS A 66 -14.84 6.64 17.10
N HIS A 67 -14.52 7.85 16.63
CA HIS A 67 -13.89 8.88 17.46
C HIS A 67 -14.86 9.41 18.54
N VAL A 68 -16.13 9.63 18.19
CA VAL A 68 -17.17 10.00 19.15
C VAL A 68 -17.36 8.92 20.21
N ILE A 69 -17.41 7.64 19.83
CA ILE A 69 -17.54 6.53 20.78
C ILE A 69 -16.33 6.43 21.72
N ALA A 70 -15.11 6.59 21.19
CA ALA A 70 -13.91 6.62 22.03
C ALA A 70 -13.98 7.76 23.07
N LEU A 71 -14.42 8.95 22.65
CA LEU A 71 -14.58 10.09 23.54
C LEU A 71 -15.71 9.89 24.56
N VAL A 72 -16.84 9.28 24.16
CA VAL A 72 -17.96 8.94 25.04
C VAL A 72 -17.55 7.93 26.11
N LYS A 73 -16.69 6.96 25.77
CA LYS A 73 -16.11 6.02 26.75
C LYS A 73 -15.22 6.74 27.75
N ALA A 74 -14.34 7.62 27.27
CA ALA A 74 -13.47 8.41 28.13
C ALA A 74 -14.23 9.43 29.01
N ALA A 75 -15.37 9.94 28.52
CA ALA A 75 -16.20 10.89 29.24
C ALA A 75 -16.98 10.29 30.42
N GLY A 76 -17.05 8.97 30.54
CA GLY A 76 -17.74 8.29 31.64
C GLY A 76 -19.17 8.79 31.84
N ASP A 77 -19.48 9.25 33.05
CA ASP A 77 -20.83 9.67 33.45
C ASP A 77 -21.21 11.08 32.98
N ALA A 78 -20.28 11.84 32.41
CA ALA A 78 -20.59 13.13 31.80
C ALA A 78 -21.53 13.01 30.58
N VAL A 79 -21.68 11.79 30.03
CA VAL A 79 -22.57 11.47 28.90
C VAL A 79 -23.71 10.56 29.37
N THR A 80 -24.93 10.99 29.08
CA THR A 80 -26.14 10.27 29.50
C THR A 80 -26.25 8.89 28.83
N ALA A 81 -26.86 7.94 29.53
CA ALA A 81 -27.14 6.60 29.00
C ALA A 81 -27.98 6.64 27.71
N THR A 82 -28.84 7.67 27.55
CA THR A 82 -29.62 7.90 26.34
C THR A 82 -28.74 8.24 25.14
N SER A 83 -27.78 9.16 25.31
CA SER A 83 -26.82 9.53 24.25
C SER A 83 -25.90 8.36 23.90
N LYS A 84 -25.39 7.64 24.92
CA LYS A 84 -24.58 6.42 24.74
C LYS A 84 -25.30 5.39 23.87
N ARG A 85 -26.57 5.09 24.18
CA ARG A 85 -27.40 4.15 23.39
C ARG A 85 -27.70 4.67 21.98
N ALA A 86 -27.95 5.96 21.82
CA ALA A 86 -28.18 6.55 20.51
C ALA A 86 -26.97 6.40 19.58
N TYR A 87 -25.76 6.71 20.07
CA TYR A 87 -24.54 6.56 19.30
C TYR A 87 -24.17 5.10 19.04
N GLY A 88 -24.40 4.22 20.02
CA GLY A 88 -24.26 2.76 19.84
C GLY A 88 -25.15 2.23 18.71
N ARG A 89 -26.43 2.61 18.67
CA ARG A 89 -27.33 2.20 17.57
C ARG A 89 -26.92 2.79 16.23
N LYS A 90 -26.43 4.03 16.19
CA LYS A 90 -25.95 4.66 14.96
C LYS A 90 -24.75 3.94 14.38
N ILE A 91 -23.74 3.63 15.20
CA ILE A 91 -22.56 2.90 14.72
C ILE A 91 -22.92 1.48 14.26
N GLU A 92 -23.82 0.77 14.93
CA GLU A 92 -24.27 -0.56 14.49
C GLU A 92 -25.07 -0.52 13.19
N ARG A 93 -25.97 0.47 13.02
CA ARG A 93 -26.66 0.69 11.74
C ARG A 93 -25.68 1.03 10.61
N LEU A 94 -24.67 1.83 10.89
CA LEU A 94 -23.61 2.15 9.94
C LEU A 94 -22.74 0.94 9.60
N LYS A 95 -22.43 0.07 10.57
CA LYS A 95 -21.74 -1.20 10.29
C LYS A 95 -22.58 -2.07 9.36
N ALA A 96 -23.87 -2.23 9.65
CA ALA A 96 -24.78 -3.00 8.80
C ALA A 96 -24.92 -2.36 7.41
N ALA A 97 -25.01 -1.03 7.33
CA ALA A 97 -25.04 -0.31 6.07
C ALA A 97 -23.74 -0.45 5.29
N LEU A 98 -22.57 -0.35 5.93
CA LEU A 98 -21.26 -0.58 5.29
C LEU A 98 -21.07 -2.03 4.82
N GLN A 99 -21.70 -2.99 5.50
CA GLN A 99 -21.74 -4.39 5.04
C GLN A 99 -22.66 -4.57 3.84
N ARG A 100 -23.74 -3.78 3.74
CA ARG A 100 -24.72 -3.84 2.64
C ARG A 100 -24.34 -2.96 1.44
N ASN A 101 -23.62 -1.87 1.65
CA ASN A 101 -23.29 -0.85 0.64
C ASN A 101 -21.86 -1.11 0.11
N PRO A 102 -21.69 -1.77 -1.05
CA PRO A 102 -20.40 -2.23 -1.57
C PRO A 102 -19.65 -1.14 -2.35
N VAL A 103 -20.20 0.08 -2.38
CA VAL A 103 -19.95 1.10 -3.41
C VAL A 103 -18.51 1.63 -3.41
N ASP A 104 -17.79 1.53 -2.30
CA ASP A 104 -16.41 2.06 -2.22
C ASP A 104 -15.34 1.14 -2.82
N ASN A 105 -15.69 -0.09 -3.17
CA ASN A 105 -14.73 -1.09 -3.65
C ASN A 105 -15.11 -1.71 -5.01
N ARG A 106 -16.22 -1.30 -5.61
CA ARG A 106 -16.50 -1.54 -7.04
C ARG A 106 -15.50 -0.75 -7.89
N LEU A 107 -14.98 -1.37 -8.95
CA LEU A 107 -14.22 -0.64 -9.97
C LEU A 107 -15.13 0.48 -10.50
N THR A 108 -14.68 1.73 -10.37
CA THR A 108 -15.32 2.87 -11.06
C THR A 108 -15.29 2.64 -12.57
N ASP A 109 -16.18 3.27 -13.34
CA ASP A 109 -16.21 3.11 -14.81
C ASP A 109 -14.85 3.39 -15.44
N ALA A 110 -14.19 4.46 -15.00
CA ALA A 110 -12.83 4.79 -15.42
C ALA A 110 -11.78 3.74 -15.03
N GLN A 111 -12.00 2.93 -14.00
CA GLN A 111 -11.14 1.80 -13.66
C GLN A 111 -11.47 0.54 -14.47
N ARG A 112 -12.74 0.33 -14.81
CA ARG A 112 -13.17 -0.75 -15.72
C ARG A 112 -12.59 -0.54 -17.12
N GLU A 113 -12.66 0.67 -17.66
CA GLU A 113 -12.06 1.02 -18.95
C GLU A 113 -10.54 0.81 -19.02
N ARG A 114 -9.86 0.92 -17.88
CA ARG A 114 -8.41 0.71 -17.76
C ARG A 114 -8.04 -0.70 -17.34
N TYR A 115 -9.01 -1.58 -17.07
CA TYR A 115 -8.75 -2.92 -16.56
C TYR A 115 -7.92 -3.72 -17.57
N GLN A 116 -6.91 -4.42 -17.06
CA GLN A 116 -6.12 -5.39 -17.82
C GLN A 116 -5.95 -6.62 -16.93
N ALA A 117 -5.97 -7.80 -17.55
CA ALA A 117 -5.87 -9.04 -16.80
C ALA A 117 -4.45 -9.20 -16.23
N LEU A 118 -4.35 -9.82 -15.06
CA LEU A 118 -3.06 -9.93 -14.35
C LEU A 118 -2.01 -10.67 -15.19
N ASN A 119 -2.39 -11.77 -15.83
CA ASN A 119 -1.52 -12.56 -16.72
C ASN A 119 -1.02 -11.76 -17.94
N GLU A 120 -1.83 -10.86 -18.49
CA GLU A 120 -1.41 -9.98 -19.59
C GLU A 120 -0.30 -9.02 -19.11
N LEU A 121 -0.48 -8.42 -17.93
CA LEU A 121 0.51 -7.54 -17.32
C LEU A 121 1.81 -8.28 -16.95
N GLU A 122 1.73 -9.55 -16.54
CA GLU A 122 2.90 -10.41 -16.33
C GLU A 122 3.65 -10.62 -17.65
N GLY A 123 2.92 -10.88 -18.74
CA GLY A 123 3.47 -10.97 -20.10
C GLY A 123 4.16 -9.68 -20.56
N VAL A 124 3.59 -8.51 -20.23
CA VAL A 124 4.21 -7.19 -20.51
C VAL A 124 5.57 -7.07 -19.82
N ILE A 125 5.71 -7.56 -18.58
CA ILE A 125 7.00 -7.52 -17.86
C ILE A 125 8.02 -8.45 -18.51
N ALA A 126 7.63 -9.67 -18.84
CA ALA A 126 8.50 -10.64 -19.50
C ALA A 126 9.03 -10.08 -20.82
N LYS A 127 8.13 -9.53 -21.66
CA LYS A 127 8.49 -8.88 -22.93
C LYS A 127 9.40 -7.67 -22.74
N ALA A 128 9.13 -6.82 -21.75
CA ALA A 128 9.97 -5.66 -21.46
C ALA A 128 11.38 -6.04 -21.00
N MET A 129 11.50 -7.09 -20.17
CA MET A 129 12.79 -7.66 -19.76
C MET A 129 13.55 -8.20 -20.98
N GLU A 130 12.89 -9.00 -21.81
CA GLU A 130 13.48 -9.57 -23.02
C GLU A 130 14.00 -8.49 -23.96
N GLN A 131 13.16 -7.50 -24.29
CA GLN A 131 13.53 -6.40 -25.18
C GLN A 131 14.73 -5.62 -24.64
N LEU A 132 14.78 -5.36 -23.32
CA LEU A 132 15.91 -4.67 -22.70
C LEU A 132 17.21 -5.48 -22.86
N PHE A 133 17.15 -6.78 -22.59
CA PHE A 133 18.34 -7.65 -22.63
C PHE A 133 18.82 -7.89 -24.05
N VAL A 134 17.92 -8.17 -25.00
CA VAL A 134 18.22 -8.31 -26.43
C VAL A 134 18.86 -7.04 -26.98
N ARG A 135 18.31 -5.86 -26.64
CA ARG A 135 18.87 -4.58 -27.11
C ARG A 135 20.31 -4.35 -26.65
N TYR A 136 20.68 -4.86 -25.48
CA TYR A 136 22.05 -4.81 -24.95
C TYR A 136 22.89 -6.05 -25.30
N ARG A 137 22.32 -7.01 -26.03
CA ARG A 137 22.92 -8.32 -26.37
C ARG A 137 23.38 -9.06 -25.12
N PHE A 138 22.54 -9.10 -24.10
CA PHE A 138 22.72 -9.95 -22.93
C PHE A 138 21.86 -11.21 -23.06
N PRO A 139 22.34 -12.36 -22.54
CA PRO A 139 21.53 -13.58 -22.51
C PRO A 139 20.29 -13.36 -21.62
N LEU A 140 19.17 -14.03 -21.94
CA LEU A 140 17.93 -14.02 -21.15
C LEU A 140 18.04 -14.85 -19.87
N GLU A 141 19.10 -14.62 -19.12
CA GLU A 141 19.48 -15.29 -17.89
C GLU A 141 19.78 -14.24 -16.80
N PRO A 142 19.90 -14.63 -15.52
CA PRO A 142 20.37 -13.71 -14.49
C PRO A 142 21.70 -13.06 -14.93
N LEU A 143 21.73 -11.71 -14.97
CA LEU A 143 22.89 -10.93 -15.41
C LEU A 143 24.20 -11.49 -14.83
N SER A 144 25.14 -11.94 -15.64
CA SER A 144 26.44 -12.43 -15.15
C SER A 144 27.38 -11.28 -14.76
N ASP A 145 28.45 -11.57 -14.01
CA ASP A 145 29.46 -10.55 -13.69
C ASP A 145 30.11 -10.00 -14.98
N ALA A 146 30.39 -10.87 -15.96
CA ALA A 146 30.85 -10.45 -17.29
C ALA A 146 29.86 -9.52 -18.02
N SER A 147 28.55 -9.75 -17.88
CA SER A 147 27.53 -8.88 -18.48
C SER A 147 27.49 -7.52 -17.78
N LEU A 148 27.68 -7.49 -16.46
CA LEU A 148 27.77 -6.27 -15.67
C LEU A 148 29.03 -5.46 -16.00
N GLU A 149 30.19 -6.10 -16.09
CA GLU A 149 31.44 -5.48 -16.51
C GLU A 149 31.30 -4.87 -17.91
N ARG A 150 30.75 -5.64 -18.86
CA ARG A 150 30.46 -5.16 -20.20
C ARG A 150 29.51 -3.96 -20.18
N LEU A 151 28.46 -3.99 -19.35
CA LEU A 151 27.53 -2.86 -19.20
C LEU A 151 28.23 -1.61 -18.67
N MET A 152 29.09 -1.76 -17.65
CA MET A 152 29.85 -0.64 -17.07
C MET A 152 30.89 -0.08 -18.06
N GLY A 153 31.42 -0.91 -18.96
CA GLY A 153 32.29 -0.49 -20.06
C GLY A 153 31.59 0.25 -21.20
N MET A 154 30.26 0.39 -21.20
CA MET A 154 29.51 1.12 -22.24
C MET A 154 29.39 2.63 -21.99
N ARG A 155 30.25 3.23 -21.15
CA ARG A 155 30.23 4.68 -20.88
C ARG A 155 30.40 5.49 -22.18
N GLY A 156 29.64 6.58 -22.31
CA GLY A 156 29.69 7.49 -23.47
C GLY A 156 29.05 6.96 -24.77
N LYS A 157 28.56 5.71 -24.78
CA LYS A 157 27.90 5.13 -25.95
C LYS A 157 26.39 5.47 -25.99
N LYS A 158 25.80 5.37 -27.18
CA LYS A 158 24.34 5.52 -27.43
C LYS A 158 23.51 4.58 -26.53
N LEU A 159 24.01 3.37 -26.30
CA LEU A 159 23.55 2.47 -25.25
C LEU A 159 24.55 2.50 -24.10
N ASN A 160 24.10 2.71 -22.87
CA ASN A 160 25.00 2.82 -21.72
C ASN A 160 24.33 2.34 -20.42
N ALA A 161 25.15 2.17 -19.39
CA ALA A 161 24.70 1.70 -18.07
C ALA A 161 23.56 2.55 -17.46
N THR A 162 23.58 3.87 -17.67
CA THR A 162 22.57 4.79 -17.15
C THR A 162 21.20 4.54 -17.80
N LEU A 163 21.17 4.37 -19.12
CA LEU A 163 19.93 4.07 -19.85
C LEU A 163 19.38 2.69 -19.47
N PHE A 164 20.27 1.67 -19.41
CA PHE A 164 19.89 0.34 -18.95
C PHE A 164 19.27 0.39 -17.56
N ALA A 165 19.95 1.02 -16.61
CA ALA A 165 19.50 1.12 -15.23
C ALA A 165 18.18 1.91 -15.08
N LYS A 166 17.98 2.96 -15.88
CA LYS A 166 16.73 3.73 -15.88
C LYS A 166 15.54 2.88 -16.33
N GLU A 167 15.71 2.08 -17.37
CA GLU A 167 14.66 1.17 -17.85
C GLU A 167 14.48 -0.03 -16.93
N MET A 168 15.57 -0.65 -16.47
CA MET A 168 15.53 -1.75 -15.51
C MET A 168 14.80 -1.36 -14.22
N GLN A 169 15.04 -0.15 -13.69
CA GLN A 169 14.30 0.35 -12.53
C GLN A 169 12.80 0.48 -12.81
N ARG A 170 12.39 0.91 -14.02
CA ARG A 170 10.97 1.04 -14.38
C ARG A 170 10.30 -0.33 -14.46
N ILE A 171 10.97 -1.29 -15.12
CA ILE A 171 10.49 -2.67 -15.22
C ILE A 171 10.38 -3.30 -13.83
N ALA A 172 11.40 -3.16 -12.98
CA ALA A 172 11.39 -3.68 -11.62
C ALA A 172 10.31 -3.02 -10.75
N LEU A 173 10.06 -1.72 -10.91
CA LEU A 173 8.94 -1.05 -10.24
C LEU A 173 7.58 -1.57 -10.69
N MET A 174 7.38 -1.77 -11.99
CA MET A 174 6.15 -2.38 -12.51
C MET A 174 5.97 -3.80 -11.96
N ALA A 175 7.03 -4.60 -12.01
CA ALA A 175 7.07 -5.96 -11.48
C ALA A 175 6.70 -6.05 -10.00
N CYS A 176 7.12 -5.10 -9.18
CA CYS A 176 6.74 -5.03 -7.76
C CYS A 176 5.23 -4.92 -7.50
N TYR A 177 4.45 -4.40 -8.45
CA TYR A 177 3.00 -4.25 -8.32
C TYR A 177 2.21 -5.30 -9.12
N THR A 178 2.85 -5.96 -10.08
CA THR A 178 2.23 -7.02 -10.89
C THR A 178 2.57 -8.42 -10.38
N LEU A 179 3.84 -8.76 -10.19
CA LEU A 179 4.27 -10.12 -9.83
C LEU A 179 4.08 -10.46 -8.35
N GLN A 180 3.82 -9.45 -7.52
CA GLN A 180 3.50 -9.61 -6.11
C GLN A 180 2.20 -8.86 -5.84
N PRO A 181 1.31 -9.40 -4.99
CA PRO A 181 0.25 -8.64 -4.34
C PRO A 181 0.69 -7.22 -4.01
N ALA A 182 -0.02 -6.24 -4.59
CA ALA A 182 0.37 -4.84 -4.49
C ALA A 182 0.42 -4.38 -3.03
N LEU A 183 1.63 -4.35 -2.47
CA LEU A 183 1.94 -3.59 -1.27
C LEU A 183 1.44 -2.16 -1.53
N ARG A 184 0.82 -1.53 -0.52
CA ARG A 184 0.57 -0.07 -0.61
C ARG A 184 1.89 0.63 -0.97
N ALA A 185 1.82 1.86 -1.51
CA ALA A 185 2.92 2.62 -2.12
C ALA A 185 4.19 2.79 -1.24
N ASP A 186 4.87 1.70 -0.92
CA ASP A 186 5.78 1.56 0.22
C ASP A 186 7.09 0.85 -0.20
N TRP A 187 7.14 0.23 -1.39
CA TRP A 187 8.38 -0.28 -2.02
C TRP A 187 9.49 0.78 -2.06
N SER A 188 9.07 2.03 -2.22
CA SER A 188 9.85 3.27 -2.22
C SER A 188 10.55 3.57 -0.90
N THR A 189 9.98 3.09 0.22
CA THR A 189 10.43 3.39 1.58
C THR A 189 11.07 2.18 2.27
N LEU A 190 11.11 1.02 1.61
CA LEU A 190 11.74 -0.17 2.16
C LEU A 190 13.26 -0.01 2.18
N ARG A 191 13.85 -0.07 3.37
CA ARG A 191 15.29 -0.10 3.55
C ARG A 191 15.84 -1.48 3.24
N LEU A 192 16.89 -1.55 2.44
CA LEU A 192 17.57 -2.79 2.09
C LEU A 192 18.45 -3.28 3.25
N THR A 193 18.45 -4.59 3.48
CA THR A 193 19.34 -5.23 4.45
C THR A 193 19.66 -6.66 4.05
N SER A 194 20.90 -7.07 4.27
CA SER A 194 21.33 -8.47 4.13
C SER A 194 21.36 -9.22 5.46
N ARG A 195 21.01 -8.56 6.57
CA ARG A 195 21.12 -9.10 7.93
C ARG A 195 19.75 -9.29 8.57
N LEU A 196 19.15 -10.46 8.40
CA LEU A 196 17.79 -10.76 8.90
C LEU A 196 17.66 -10.64 10.42
N ARG A 197 18.68 -11.10 11.17
CA ARG A 197 18.66 -11.12 12.64
C ARG A 197 18.88 -9.76 13.29
N SER A 198 19.38 -8.77 12.53
CA SER A 198 19.67 -7.43 13.03
C SER A 198 18.78 -6.37 12.37
N ILE A 199 17.60 -6.77 11.90
CA ILE A 199 16.61 -5.81 11.38
C ILE A 199 16.04 -5.05 12.58
N PRO A 200 16.15 -3.71 12.62
CA PRO A 200 15.55 -2.90 13.66
C PRO A 200 14.04 -3.12 13.80
N ASP A 201 13.52 -2.88 15.00
CA ASP A 201 12.10 -3.01 15.30
C ASP A 201 11.25 -1.82 14.82
N GLN A 202 11.88 -0.88 14.12
CA GLN A 202 11.22 0.27 13.49
C GLN A 202 11.44 0.25 11.98
N GLY A 203 10.46 0.77 11.24
CA GLY A 203 10.46 0.88 9.80
C GLY A 203 10.11 -0.40 9.06
N ASN A 204 10.06 -0.31 7.73
CA ASN A 204 9.82 -1.46 6.87
C ASN A 204 11.09 -1.74 6.05
N TRP A 205 11.39 -3.02 5.89
CA TRP A 205 12.67 -3.48 5.37
C TRP A 205 12.47 -4.45 4.22
N LEU A 206 13.39 -4.43 3.27
CA LEU A 206 13.54 -5.45 2.24
C LEU A 206 14.81 -6.22 2.55
N TYR A 207 14.63 -7.41 3.13
CA TYR A 207 15.71 -8.34 3.34
C TYR A 207 16.06 -9.03 2.03
N PHE A 208 17.35 -9.21 1.77
CA PHE A 208 17.83 -10.02 0.64
C PHE A 208 18.98 -10.94 1.05
N LYS A 209 19.05 -12.12 0.43
CA LYS A 209 20.16 -13.07 0.62
C LYS A 209 20.58 -13.66 -0.71
N LYS A 210 21.89 -13.75 -0.95
CA LYS A 210 22.42 -14.39 -2.16
C LYS A 210 22.07 -15.88 -2.16
N ALA A 211 21.57 -16.36 -3.29
CA ALA A 211 21.18 -17.74 -3.56
C ALA A 211 21.66 -18.12 -4.97
N GLY A 212 22.94 -18.52 -5.07
CA GLY A 212 23.60 -18.73 -6.35
C GLY A 212 23.75 -17.43 -7.14
N ARG A 213 23.24 -17.40 -8.39
CA ARG A 213 23.25 -16.23 -9.29
C ARG A 213 22.11 -15.23 -9.00
N LEU A 214 21.17 -15.60 -8.13
CA LEU A 214 20.01 -14.81 -7.75
C LEU A 214 20.09 -14.36 -6.29
N TYR A 215 19.17 -13.50 -5.90
CA TYR A 215 18.86 -13.19 -4.52
C TYR A 215 17.45 -13.71 -4.18
N THR A 216 17.29 -14.20 -2.95
CA THR A 216 15.96 -14.32 -2.34
C THR A 216 15.62 -13.04 -1.60
N PHE A 217 14.34 -12.68 -1.57
CA PHE A 217 13.88 -11.44 -0.95
C PHE A 217 12.73 -11.69 0.02
N ARG A 218 12.72 -10.93 1.13
CA ARG A 218 11.62 -10.91 2.09
C ARG A 218 11.28 -9.48 2.45
N VAL A 219 10.01 -9.14 2.40
CA VAL A 219 9.51 -7.86 2.91
C VAL A 219 9.20 -8.03 4.38
N VAL A 220 9.87 -7.27 5.24
CA VAL A 220 9.70 -7.29 6.69
C VAL A 220 9.05 -5.99 7.11
N MET A 221 7.80 -6.06 7.53
CA MET A 221 7.01 -4.90 7.93
C MET A 221 6.87 -4.81 9.44
N GLN A 222 7.52 -3.81 10.07
CA GLN A 222 7.38 -3.52 11.49
C GLN A 222 6.28 -2.46 11.73
N ASP A 223 6.22 -1.43 10.89
CA ASP A 223 5.37 -0.23 11.09
C ASP A 223 4.21 -0.10 10.07
N PHE A 224 3.71 -1.21 9.54
CA PHE A 224 2.61 -1.16 8.56
C PHE A 224 1.30 -0.66 9.18
N LYS A 225 0.40 -0.04 8.37
CA LYS A 225 -0.87 0.55 8.84
C LYS A 225 -1.73 -0.42 9.67
N ASN A 226 -1.58 -1.73 9.47
CA ASN A 226 -2.29 -2.79 10.17
C ASN A 226 -1.44 -3.49 11.26
N SER A 227 -0.21 -3.06 11.55
CA SER A 227 0.67 -3.73 12.53
C SER A 227 0.08 -3.81 13.93
N ARG A 228 -0.80 -2.87 14.30
CA ARG A 228 -1.58 -2.93 15.55
C ARG A 228 -2.56 -4.11 15.63
N HIS A 229 -2.97 -4.66 14.49
CA HIS A 229 -3.90 -5.80 14.41
C HIS A 229 -3.23 -7.08 13.93
N MET A 230 -2.17 -6.99 13.12
CA MET A 230 -1.47 -8.14 12.52
C MET A 230 -0.06 -8.39 13.06
N GLY A 231 0.48 -7.49 13.89
CA GLY A 231 1.86 -7.55 14.37
C GLY A 231 2.90 -7.39 13.26
N LYS A 232 4.13 -7.83 13.54
CA LYS A 232 5.22 -7.93 12.57
C LYS A 232 4.82 -8.91 11.46
N THR A 233 4.85 -8.45 10.22
CA THR A 233 4.50 -9.28 9.06
C THR A 233 5.71 -9.47 8.17
N THR A 234 6.03 -10.72 7.85
CA THR A 234 7.06 -11.07 6.86
C THR A 234 6.39 -11.67 5.64
N LEU A 235 6.69 -11.14 4.45
CA LEU A 235 6.21 -11.67 3.19
C LEU A 235 7.39 -12.16 2.36
N GLU A 236 7.33 -13.41 1.92
CA GLU A 236 8.26 -13.92 0.92
C GLU A 236 7.92 -13.29 -0.44
N VAL A 237 8.96 -12.87 -1.16
CA VAL A 237 8.83 -12.37 -2.52
C VAL A 237 8.76 -13.54 -3.49
N LYS A 238 7.75 -13.55 -4.37
CA LYS A 238 7.60 -14.60 -5.40
C LYS A 238 8.86 -14.72 -6.27
N ARG A 239 9.12 -15.93 -6.77
CA ARG A 239 10.33 -16.27 -7.55
C ARG A 239 10.53 -15.35 -8.76
N ASP A 240 9.48 -15.07 -9.51
CA ASP A 240 9.58 -14.26 -10.74
C ASP A 240 9.89 -12.80 -10.41
N LEU A 241 9.32 -12.26 -9.34
CA LEU A 241 9.72 -10.94 -8.84
C LEU A 241 11.16 -10.97 -8.35
N ALA A 242 11.56 -12.00 -7.60
CA ALA A 242 12.94 -12.14 -7.12
C ALA A 242 13.96 -12.16 -8.26
N TYR A 243 13.63 -12.77 -9.40
CA TYR A 243 14.45 -12.72 -10.62
C TYR A 243 14.68 -11.28 -11.10
N VAL A 244 13.59 -10.52 -11.29
CA VAL A 244 13.66 -9.12 -11.76
C VAL A 244 14.41 -8.23 -10.75
N LEU A 245 14.11 -8.38 -9.45
CA LEU A 245 14.77 -7.62 -8.39
C LEU A 245 16.26 -7.98 -8.27
N SER A 246 16.63 -9.23 -8.52
CA SER A 246 18.04 -9.65 -8.50
C SER A 246 18.83 -8.96 -9.59
N ALA A 247 18.31 -8.95 -10.83
CA ALA A 247 18.94 -8.27 -11.94
C ALA A 247 19.08 -6.76 -11.66
N TRP A 248 18.04 -6.13 -11.12
CA TRP A 248 18.08 -4.71 -10.77
C TRP A 248 19.06 -4.40 -9.64
N LEU A 249 19.05 -5.17 -8.55
CA LEU A 249 19.95 -4.95 -7.41
C LEU A 249 21.42 -5.07 -7.82
N ARG A 250 21.76 -6.02 -8.68
CA ARG A 250 23.15 -6.17 -9.18
C ARG A 250 23.60 -4.96 -9.98
N VAL A 251 22.75 -4.45 -10.88
CA VAL A 251 23.06 -3.22 -11.63
C VAL A 251 23.22 -2.03 -10.68
N LEU A 252 22.33 -1.91 -9.70
CA LEU A 252 22.36 -0.81 -8.74
C LEU A 252 23.63 -0.84 -7.86
N GLN A 253 24.08 -2.02 -7.44
CA GLN A 253 25.32 -2.22 -6.68
C GLN A 253 26.58 -1.86 -7.49
N GLN A 254 26.55 -1.97 -8.82
CA GLN A 254 27.65 -1.52 -9.69
C GLN A 254 27.65 0.00 -9.91
N LEU A 255 26.49 0.64 -9.75
CA LEU A 255 26.33 2.08 -9.94
C LEU A 255 26.48 2.88 -8.64
N GLN A 256 26.34 2.25 -7.48
CA GLN A 256 26.37 2.86 -6.16
C GLN A 256 27.09 1.97 -5.15
N ASP A 257 28.09 2.52 -4.48
CA ASP A 257 28.87 1.80 -3.47
C ASP A 257 28.02 1.37 -2.27
N ARG A 258 27.05 2.20 -1.88
CA ARG A 258 26.14 1.92 -0.77
C ARG A 258 24.68 2.06 -1.21
N VAL A 259 24.00 0.92 -1.25
CA VAL A 259 22.58 0.84 -1.62
C VAL A 259 21.71 0.70 -0.38
N GLU A 260 21.11 1.80 0.09
CA GLU A 260 20.17 1.78 1.23
C GLU A 260 18.72 1.50 0.80
N TYR A 261 18.35 1.87 -0.42
CA TYR A 261 17.00 1.72 -0.97
C TYR A 261 17.04 1.10 -2.37
N LEU A 262 16.07 0.25 -2.69
CA LEU A 262 16.04 -0.41 -4.00
C LEU A 262 15.56 0.54 -5.11
N PHE A 263 14.70 1.52 -4.81
CA PHE A 263 13.98 2.30 -5.83
C PHE A 263 14.06 3.81 -5.64
N ILE A 264 13.45 4.53 -6.58
CA ILE A 264 13.38 5.99 -6.69
C ILE A 264 14.75 6.67 -6.85
N TRP A 265 15.66 6.00 -7.53
CA TRP A 265 16.89 6.59 -8.00
C TRP A 265 16.60 7.54 -9.17
N SER A 266 17.13 8.75 -9.08
CA SER A 266 17.14 9.74 -10.14
C SER A 266 18.51 9.74 -10.80
N PHE A 267 18.52 9.62 -12.13
CA PHE A 267 19.71 9.66 -12.96
C PHE A 267 19.84 11.08 -13.53
N ARG A 268 20.67 11.92 -12.92
CA ARG A 268 20.92 13.30 -13.39
C ARG A 268 22.41 13.54 -13.49
N GLN A 269 22.87 14.07 -14.63
CA GLN A 269 24.27 14.52 -14.83
C GLN A 269 25.32 13.47 -14.40
N GLY A 270 25.11 12.20 -14.75
CA GLY A 270 26.04 11.11 -14.41
C GLY A 270 26.04 10.70 -12.93
N ARG A 271 25.22 11.31 -12.07
CA ARG A 271 25.05 10.95 -10.66
C ARG A 271 23.71 10.27 -10.41
N LEU A 272 23.75 9.27 -9.54
CA LEU A 272 22.56 8.61 -9.03
C LEU A 272 22.20 9.20 -7.66
N THR A 273 21.00 9.74 -7.53
CA THR A 273 20.51 10.31 -6.27
C THR A 273 19.20 9.66 -5.87
N HIS A 274 19.13 9.14 -4.65
CA HIS A 274 17.88 8.61 -4.12
C HIS A 274 16.88 9.75 -3.85
N VAL A 275 15.64 9.58 -4.28
CA VAL A 275 14.55 10.54 -4.03
C VAL A 275 13.59 9.95 -3.01
N ALA A 276 13.75 10.32 -1.75
CA ALA A 276 12.93 9.81 -0.65
C ALA A 276 11.54 10.49 -0.59
N SER A 277 10.63 10.12 -1.51
CA SER A 277 9.24 10.64 -1.48
C SER A 277 8.21 9.63 -1.96
N ARG A 278 7.28 9.26 -1.07
CA ARG A 278 6.13 8.39 -1.38
C ARG A 278 5.27 8.94 -2.52
N ASN A 279 5.05 10.26 -2.52
CA ASN A 279 4.28 10.95 -3.55
C ASN A 279 5.00 10.96 -4.91
N SER A 280 6.32 10.78 -4.93
CA SER A 280 7.09 10.63 -6.16
C SER A 280 6.81 9.26 -6.81
N LEU A 281 6.78 8.18 -6.03
CA LEU A 281 6.46 6.85 -6.56
C LEU A 281 5.02 6.78 -7.08
N ALA A 282 4.04 7.25 -6.29
CA ALA A 282 2.63 7.26 -6.69
C ALA A 282 2.40 7.98 -8.03
N ARG A 283 3.17 9.05 -8.32
CA ARG A 283 3.13 9.77 -9.61
C ARG A 283 3.94 9.12 -10.73
N ARG A 284 4.91 8.25 -10.42
CA ARG A 284 5.71 7.54 -11.41
C ARG A 284 5.02 6.28 -11.92
N ILE A 285 4.29 5.56 -11.05
CA ILE A 285 3.68 4.27 -11.39
C ILE A 285 2.72 4.36 -12.60
N PRO A 286 1.74 5.28 -12.66
CA PRO A 286 0.86 5.38 -13.83
C PRO A 286 1.61 5.68 -15.12
N ARG A 287 2.67 6.49 -15.07
CA ARG A 287 3.50 6.79 -16.24
C ARG A 287 4.30 5.59 -16.72
N ILE A 288 4.75 4.74 -15.79
CA ILE A 288 5.46 3.50 -16.11
C ILE A 288 4.48 2.54 -16.78
N PHE A 289 3.32 2.29 -16.18
CA PHE A 289 2.31 1.42 -16.79
C PHE A 289 1.87 1.93 -18.16
N ASN A 290 1.64 3.23 -18.33
CA ASN A 290 1.29 3.78 -19.64
C ASN A 290 2.37 3.54 -20.70
N ALA A 291 3.65 3.60 -20.31
CA ALA A 291 4.76 3.41 -21.23
C ALA A 291 4.96 1.94 -21.68
N TYR A 292 4.53 0.96 -20.88
CA TYR A 292 4.76 -0.47 -21.17
C TYR A 292 3.47 -1.23 -21.50
N ALA A 293 2.36 -0.92 -20.82
CA ALA A 293 1.06 -1.58 -20.93
C ALA A 293 0.01 -0.72 -21.67
N GLY A 294 0.36 0.50 -22.09
CA GLY A 294 -0.53 1.40 -22.83
C GLY A 294 -1.64 2.06 -22.00
N THR A 295 -1.74 1.73 -20.71
CA THR A 295 -2.76 2.28 -19.79
C THR A 295 -2.13 2.83 -18.50
N PRO A 296 -2.60 3.98 -17.98
CA PRO A 296 -2.04 4.59 -16.77
C PRO A 296 -2.60 3.95 -15.49
N LEU A 297 -2.15 2.73 -15.18
CA LEU A 297 -2.56 2.01 -13.97
C LEU A 297 -1.95 2.59 -12.69
N THR A 298 -2.79 2.80 -11.68
CA THR A 298 -2.37 3.24 -10.35
C THR A 298 -2.09 2.05 -9.43
N VAL A 299 -1.45 2.32 -8.28
CA VAL A 299 -1.28 1.29 -7.22
C VAL A 299 -2.63 0.74 -6.74
N ASN A 300 -3.69 1.56 -6.76
CA ASN A 300 -5.01 1.09 -6.37
C ASN A 300 -5.61 0.16 -7.42
N ASP A 301 -5.47 0.50 -8.70
CA ASP A 301 -5.95 -0.34 -9.82
C ASP A 301 -5.28 -1.72 -9.77
N MET A 302 -3.97 -1.77 -9.53
CA MET A 302 -3.25 -3.04 -9.35
C MET A 302 -3.76 -3.86 -8.16
N ARG A 303 -4.20 -3.22 -7.06
CA ARG A 303 -4.81 -3.94 -5.94
C ARG A 303 -6.12 -4.60 -6.35
N HIS A 304 -6.97 -3.90 -7.11
CA HIS A 304 -8.21 -4.47 -7.64
C HIS A 304 -7.94 -5.60 -8.63
N ILE A 305 -6.96 -5.46 -9.52
CA ILE A 305 -6.58 -6.50 -10.49
C ILE A 305 -6.11 -7.77 -9.77
N HIS A 306 -5.24 -7.66 -8.77
CA HIS A 306 -4.81 -8.80 -7.94
C HIS A 306 -5.97 -9.47 -7.21
N GLU A 307 -6.88 -8.66 -6.69
CA GLU A 307 -8.04 -9.14 -5.95
C GLU A 307 -9.02 -9.89 -6.84
N ALA A 308 -9.33 -9.32 -8.02
CA ALA A 308 -10.16 -9.95 -9.02
C ALA A 308 -9.55 -11.28 -9.47
N ALA A 309 -8.25 -11.30 -9.77
CA ALA A 309 -7.53 -12.50 -10.20
C ALA A 309 -7.48 -13.59 -9.12
N LEU A 310 -7.31 -13.21 -7.84
CA LEU A 310 -7.35 -14.18 -6.74
C LEU A 310 -8.72 -14.85 -6.66
N GLN A 311 -9.79 -14.04 -6.62
CA GLN A 311 -11.14 -14.53 -6.43
C GLN A 311 -11.69 -15.29 -7.64
N SER A 312 -11.29 -14.91 -8.86
CA SER A 312 -11.69 -15.62 -10.08
C SER A 312 -10.96 -16.95 -10.26
N SER A 313 -9.94 -17.25 -9.44
CA SER A 313 -9.19 -18.51 -9.57
C SER A 313 -9.99 -19.71 -9.08
N GLU A 314 -9.96 -20.82 -9.83
CA GLU A 314 -10.61 -22.07 -9.42
C GLU A 314 -10.10 -22.58 -8.07
N ALA A 315 -8.81 -22.40 -7.81
CA ALA A 315 -8.18 -22.77 -6.55
C ALA A 315 -8.84 -22.04 -5.38
N TYR A 316 -9.07 -20.72 -5.51
CA TYR A 316 -9.72 -19.91 -4.49
C TYR A 316 -11.17 -20.34 -4.22
N GLN A 317 -11.90 -20.72 -5.26
CA GLN A 317 -13.26 -21.24 -5.12
C GLN A 317 -13.31 -22.53 -4.29
N ARG A 318 -12.26 -23.37 -4.38
CA ARG A 318 -12.13 -24.62 -3.61
C ARG A 318 -11.50 -24.43 -2.22
N MET A 319 -11.00 -23.24 -1.87
CA MET A 319 -10.40 -22.96 -0.56
C MET A 319 -11.45 -22.89 0.56
N THR A 320 -11.07 -23.41 1.73
CA THR A 320 -11.80 -23.18 2.99
C THR A 320 -11.74 -21.72 3.42
N VAL A 321 -12.64 -21.30 4.31
CA VAL A 321 -12.66 -19.92 4.86
C VAL A 321 -11.30 -19.52 5.44
N ARG A 322 -10.64 -20.42 6.17
CA ARG A 322 -9.31 -20.18 6.76
C ARG A 322 -8.21 -20.01 5.71
N GLU A 323 -8.30 -20.72 4.59
CA GLU A 323 -7.35 -20.60 3.49
C GLU A 323 -7.57 -19.31 2.70
N ARG A 324 -8.83 -18.92 2.49
CA ARG A 324 -9.19 -17.61 1.92
C ARG A 324 -8.66 -16.48 2.81
N ASP A 325 -8.86 -16.55 4.13
CA ASP A 325 -8.29 -15.59 5.09
C ASP A 325 -6.77 -15.46 4.96
N ARG A 326 -6.05 -16.58 4.79
CA ARG A 326 -4.60 -16.58 4.55
C ARG A 326 -4.23 -15.96 3.20
N ALA A 327 -5.00 -16.23 2.14
CA ALA A 327 -4.78 -15.65 0.82
C ALA A 327 -4.97 -14.12 0.83
N HIS A 328 -6.05 -13.62 1.46
CA HIS A 328 -6.26 -12.17 1.61
C HIS A 328 -5.25 -11.52 2.57
N ALA A 329 -4.78 -12.24 3.59
CA ALA A 329 -3.71 -11.74 4.45
C ALA A 329 -2.41 -11.46 3.65
N GLN A 330 -2.11 -12.23 2.60
CA GLN A 330 -0.98 -11.94 1.69
C GLN A 330 -1.20 -10.66 0.87
N LEU A 331 -2.45 -10.25 0.63
CA LEU A 331 -2.84 -8.97 0.04
C LEU A 331 -2.99 -7.85 1.09
N LEU A 332 -2.57 -8.12 2.33
CA LEU A 332 -2.55 -7.20 3.47
C LEU A 332 -3.93 -6.59 3.81
N HIS A 333 -4.99 -7.37 3.65
CA HIS A 333 -6.34 -7.02 4.06
C HIS A 333 -7.09 -8.26 4.57
N SER A 334 -8.21 -8.07 5.29
CA SER A 334 -9.04 -9.18 5.76
C SER A 334 -9.91 -9.72 4.62
N HIS A 335 -10.29 -11.00 4.63
CA HIS A 335 -11.22 -11.60 3.64
C HIS A 335 -12.51 -10.78 3.47
N MET A 336 -13.05 -10.22 4.55
CA MET A 336 -14.19 -9.29 4.51
C MET A 336 -13.92 -8.02 3.68
N THR A 337 -12.69 -7.53 3.68
CA THR A 337 -12.28 -6.42 2.80
C THR A 337 -12.08 -6.91 1.36
N GLY A 338 -11.64 -8.15 1.18
CA GLY A 338 -11.50 -8.82 -0.12
C GLY A 338 -12.81 -8.93 -0.88
N LEU A 339 -13.83 -9.52 -0.24
CA LEU A 339 -15.18 -9.70 -0.79
C LEU A 339 -15.83 -8.38 -1.26
N THR A 340 -15.46 -7.25 -0.68
CA THR A 340 -16.00 -5.95 -1.12
C THR A 340 -15.42 -5.43 -2.43
N TYR A 341 -14.24 -5.90 -2.87
CA TYR A 341 -13.56 -5.45 -4.09
C TYR A 341 -14.12 -6.01 -5.40
N ASN A 342 -14.98 -7.02 -5.34
CA ASN A 342 -15.28 -7.84 -6.51
C ASN A 342 -16.78 -8.00 -6.80
N ARG A 343 -17.64 -7.06 -6.39
CA ARG A 343 -18.97 -6.97 -7.01
C ARG A 343 -18.85 -6.35 -8.40
N VAL A 344 -18.24 -7.10 -9.31
CA VAL A 344 -18.41 -6.96 -10.75
C VAL A 344 -19.74 -7.65 -11.03
N ASP A 345 -20.75 -6.82 -11.29
CA ASP A 345 -22.04 -7.16 -11.90
C ASP A 345 -22.58 -8.57 -11.59
N ASP A 346 -23.25 -8.69 -10.44
CA ASP A 346 -24.44 -9.54 -10.40
C ASP A 346 -25.60 -8.61 -10.80
N GLU A 347 -26.26 -8.92 -11.90
CA GLU A 347 -27.55 -8.33 -12.29
C GLU A 347 -28.57 -8.36 -11.14
#